data_AF-A0A842UE25-F1
#
_entry.id   AF-A0A842UE25-F1
#
_cell.length_a   1.000
_cell.length_b   1.000
_cell.length_c   1.000
_cell.angle_alpha   90.00
_cell.angle_beta   90.00
_cell.angle_gamma   90.00
#
_symmetry.space_group_name_H-M   'P 1'
#
loop_
_entity.id
_entity.type
_entity.pdbx_description
1 polymer ?
#
loop_
_entity_poly.entity_id
_entity_poly.type
_entity_poly.pdbx_seq_one_letter_code
_entity_poly.pdbx_strand_id
1 'polypeptide(L)'
;MNKVLAATIATLILLATTALAQTDYLDEAEGKICEVLQSVYELLLYIAGALGALVITIQGINWVVSADNAKARNTAKTAVVHVLVGLIIISLALVLVAIVLPEGSDCVTTWPGWPTT
;
A
#
# COMPACT_ATOMS: atom_id res chain seq x y z
N MET A 1 54.26 -26.75 -1.66
CA MET A 1 52.96 -26.02 -1.62
C MET A 1 52.67 -25.66 -0.17
N ASN A 2 52.57 -24.36 0.12
CA ASN A 2 52.67 -23.85 1.49
C ASN A 2 51.33 -24.02 2.23
N LYS A 3 51.26 -24.96 3.18
CA LYS A 3 50.01 -25.34 3.88
C LYS A 3 49.35 -24.18 4.63
N VAL A 4 50.13 -23.17 5.02
CA VAL A 4 49.66 -21.95 5.68
C VAL A 4 48.80 -21.08 4.75
N LEU A 5 49.17 -21.01 3.47
CA LEU A 5 48.44 -20.22 2.46
C LEU A 5 47.03 -20.80 2.22
N ALA A 6 46.91 -22.13 2.21
CA ALA A 6 45.63 -22.81 2.06
C ALA A 6 44.72 -22.60 3.28
N ALA A 7 45.30 -22.59 4.50
CA ALA A 7 44.55 -22.40 5.74
C ALA A 7 43.94 -21.00 5.86
N THR A 8 44.67 -19.95 5.45
CA THR A 8 44.18 -18.55 5.52
C THR A 8 43.11 -18.24 4.48
N ILE A 9 43.17 -18.87 3.31
CA ILE A 9 42.12 -18.71 2.28
C ILE A 9 40.83 -19.38 2.75
N ALA A 10 40.92 -20.57 3.36
CA ALA A 10 39.76 -21.30 3.87
C ALA A 10 39.01 -20.53 4.97
N THR A 11 39.72 -19.88 5.90
CA THR A 11 39.09 -19.05 6.94
C THR A 11 38.45 -17.79 6.38
N LEU A 12 39.03 -17.17 5.34
CA LEU A 12 38.48 -15.98 4.71
C LEU A 12 37.19 -16.29 3.92
N ILE A 13 37.13 -17.47 3.28
CA ILE A 13 35.91 -17.96 2.62
C ILE A 13 34.79 -18.22 3.65
N LEU A 14 35.12 -18.78 4.82
CA LEU A 14 34.14 -19.08 5.87
C LEU A 14 33.49 -17.80 6.45
N LEU A 15 34.29 -16.75 6.65
CA LEU A 15 33.81 -15.43 7.09
C LEU A 15 32.93 -14.75 6.03
N ALA A 16 33.27 -14.90 4.75
CA ALA A 16 32.46 -14.38 3.65
C ALA A 16 31.08 -15.04 3.62
N THR A 17 30.99 -16.37 3.79
CA THR A 17 29.70 -17.09 3.77
C THR A 17 28.73 -16.67 4.87
N THR A 18 29.21 -16.33 6.06
CA THR A 18 28.33 -15.89 7.15
C THR A 18 27.78 -14.48 6.94
N ALA A 19 28.51 -13.61 6.23
CA ALA A 19 28.05 -12.26 5.93
C ALA A 19 26.87 -12.24 4.93
N LEU A 20 26.84 -13.20 3.99
CA LEU A 20 25.75 -13.34 3.03
C LEU A 20 24.52 -13.98 3.68
N ALA A 21 24.71 -14.89 4.66
CA ALA A 21 23.60 -15.48 5.40
C ALA A 21 22.82 -14.43 6.23
N GLN A 22 23.46 -13.34 6.65
CA GLN A 22 22.81 -12.28 7.43
C GLN A 22 21.81 -11.44 6.62
N THR A 23 21.88 -11.43 5.29
CA THR A 23 20.91 -10.68 4.47
C THR A 23 19.59 -11.42 4.33
N ASP A 24 19.60 -12.76 4.40
CA ASP A 24 18.40 -13.58 4.19
C ASP A 24 17.47 -13.60 5.42
N TYR A 25 18.00 -13.40 6.63
CA TYR A 25 17.19 -13.40 7.88
C TYR A 25 16.36 -12.13 8.08
N LEU A 26 16.77 -11.00 7.49
CA LEU A 26 16.02 -9.75 7.61
C LEU A 26 14.84 -9.72 6.62
N ASP A 27 15.03 -10.33 5.44
CA ASP A 27 14.04 -10.37 4.36
C ASP A 27 12.80 -11.22 4.73
N GLU A 28 12.99 -12.35 5.44
CA GLU A 28 11.86 -13.18 5.91
C GLU A 28 10.95 -12.48 6.92
N ALA A 29 11.51 -11.62 7.78
CA ALA A 29 10.73 -10.87 8.77
C ALA A 29 9.91 -9.75 8.12
N GLU A 30 10.44 -9.12 7.07
CA GLU A 30 9.79 -8.04 6.35
C GLU A 30 8.69 -8.57 5.42
N GLY A 31 8.92 -9.72 4.77
CA GLY A 31 7.95 -10.33 3.85
C GLY A 31 6.58 -10.63 4.46
N LYS A 32 6.52 -11.04 5.74
CA LYS A 32 5.24 -11.34 6.41
C LYS A 32 4.42 -10.10 6.73
N ILE A 33 5.08 -8.98 7.03
CA ILE A 33 4.40 -7.71 7.32
C ILE A 33 3.84 -7.14 6.01
N CYS A 34 4.59 -7.26 4.92
CA CYS A 34 4.14 -6.86 3.58
C CYS A 34 2.88 -7.62 3.15
N GLU A 35 2.85 -8.94 3.33
CA GLU A 35 1.71 -9.80 2.97
C GLU A 35 0.42 -9.37 3.69
N VAL A 36 0.51 -9.12 4.99
CA VAL A 36 -0.64 -8.69 5.80
C VAL A 36 -1.09 -7.28 5.40
N LEU A 37 -0.14 -6.36 5.21
CA LEU A 37 -0.45 -4.97 4.87
C LEU A 37 -1.12 -4.87 3.50
N GLN A 38 -0.64 -5.62 2.51
CA GLN A 38 -1.25 -5.69 1.18
C GLN A 38 -2.69 -6.23 1.26
N SER A 39 -2.89 -7.34 1.97
CA SER A 39 -4.22 -7.94 2.12
C SER A 39 -5.23 -6.99 2.75
N VAL A 40 -4.81 -6.28 3.81
CA VAL A 40 -5.67 -5.28 4.48
C VAL A 40 -5.97 -4.09 3.56
N TYR A 41 -4.97 -3.63 2.80
CA TYR A 41 -5.12 -2.49 1.90
C TYR A 41 -6.08 -2.78 0.74
N GLU A 42 -5.90 -3.91 0.05
CA GLU A 42 -6.76 -4.32 -1.06
C GLU A 42 -8.22 -4.48 -0.59
N LEU A 43 -8.42 -5.06 0.59
CA LEU A 43 -9.75 -5.17 1.20
C LEU A 43 -10.36 -3.79 1.48
N LEU A 44 -9.59 -2.86 2.04
CA LEU A 44 -10.06 -1.49 2.33
C LEU A 44 -10.43 -0.74 1.06
N LEU A 45 -9.59 -0.80 0.02
CA LEU A 45 -9.86 -0.16 -1.26
C LEU A 45 -11.11 -0.73 -1.93
N TYR A 46 -11.26 -2.05 -1.92
CA TYR A 46 -12.41 -2.71 -2.53
C TYR A 46 -13.71 -2.28 -1.85
N ILE A 47 -13.74 -2.26 -0.52
CA ILE A 47 -14.91 -1.83 0.26
C ILE A 47 -15.17 -0.33 0.06
N ALA A 48 -14.14 0.50 0.13
CA ALA A 48 -14.29 1.95 -0.03
C ALA A 48 -14.75 2.34 -1.44
N GLY A 49 -14.20 1.70 -2.47
CA GLY A 49 -14.62 1.88 -3.85
C GLY A 49 -16.08 1.46 -4.07
N ALA A 50 -16.47 0.29 -3.55
CA ALA A 50 -17.84 -0.21 -3.65
C ALA A 50 -18.86 0.69 -2.93
N LEU A 51 -18.57 1.08 -1.68
CA LEU A 51 -19.43 1.99 -0.91
C LEU A 51 -19.50 3.38 -1.55
N GLY A 52 -18.36 3.91 -2.00
CA GLY A 52 -18.29 5.20 -2.69
C GLY A 52 -19.15 5.20 -3.95
N ALA A 53 -19.01 4.19 -4.80
CA ALA A 53 -19.82 4.04 -6.01
C ALA A 53 -21.32 3.94 -5.70
N LEU A 54 -21.71 3.19 -4.67
CA LEU A 54 -23.10 3.04 -4.26
C LEU A 54 -23.69 4.38 -3.79
N VAL A 55 -23.00 5.09 -2.91
CA VAL A 55 -23.48 6.38 -2.37
C VAL A 55 -23.56 7.43 -3.47
N ILE A 56 -22.57 7.50 -4.38
CA ILE A 56 -22.62 8.41 -5.53
C ILE A 56 -23.84 8.11 -6.40
N THR A 57 -24.13 6.83 -6.65
CA THR A 57 -25.27 6.43 -7.48
C THR A 57 -26.61 6.82 -6.84
N ILE A 58 -26.79 6.54 -5.54
CA ILE A 58 -28.04 6.87 -4.82
C ILE A 58 -28.24 8.39 -4.77
N GLN A 59 -27.19 9.14 -4.42
CA GLN A 59 -27.28 10.61 -4.31
C GLN A 59 -27.39 11.28 -5.69
N GLY A 60 -26.80 10.69 -6.73
CA GLY A 60 -26.94 11.14 -8.11
C GLY A 60 -28.38 11.02 -8.60
N ILE A 61 -29.03 9.88 -8.37
CA ILE A 61 -30.45 9.69 -8.73
C ILE A 61 -31.33 10.66 -7.92
N ASN A 62 -31.08 10.78 -6.61
CA ASN A 62 -31.85 11.67 -5.76
C ASN A 62 -31.74 13.14 -6.19
N TRP A 63 -30.59 13.56 -6.72
CA TRP A 63 -30.40 14.91 -7.25
C TRP A 63 -31.26 15.20 -8.50
N VAL A 64 -31.43 14.19 -9.37
CA VAL A 64 -32.23 14.30 -10.60
C VAL A 64 -33.73 14.30 -10.29
N VAL A 65 -34.17 13.42 -9.37
CA VAL A 65 -35.60 13.28 -9.01
C VAL A 65 -36.12 14.46 -8.19
N SER A 66 -35.26 15.12 -7.40
CA SER A 66 -35.63 16.21 -6.49
C SER A 66 -35.87 17.58 -7.15
N ALA A 67 -36.30 17.62 -8.42
CA ALA A 67 -36.42 18.84 -9.23
C ALA A 67 -37.26 19.96 -8.57
N ASP A 68 -38.29 19.60 -7.79
CA ASP A 68 -39.25 20.55 -7.20
C ASP A 68 -38.80 21.13 -5.83
N ASN A 69 -37.86 20.48 -5.13
CA ASN A 69 -37.46 20.85 -3.77
C ASN A 69 -35.98 21.28 -3.69
N ALA A 70 -35.74 22.59 -3.62
CA ALA A 70 -34.39 23.17 -3.51
C ALA A 70 -33.59 22.62 -2.31
N LYS A 71 -34.26 22.29 -1.21
CA LYS A 71 -33.63 21.70 -0.01
C LYS A 71 -33.05 20.31 -0.30
N ALA A 72 -33.78 19.47 -1.04
CA ALA A 72 -33.34 18.12 -1.37
C ALA A 72 -32.16 18.12 -2.37
N ARG A 73 -32.13 19.06 -3.32
CA ARG A 73 -30.98 19.25 -4.22
C ARG A 73 -29.71 19.66 -3.48
N ASN A 74 -29.81 20.54 -2.48
CA ASN A 74 -28.65 20.93 -1.69
C ASN A 74 -28.13 19.77 -0.84
N THR A 75 -29.01 18.99 -0.21
CA THR A 75 -28.59 17.80 0.54
C THR A 75 -27.90 16.76 -0.34
N ALA A 76 -28.42 16.50 -1.54
CA ALA A 76 -27.80 15.56 -2.48
C ALA A 76 -26.40 16.02 -2.92
N LYS A 77 -26.22 17.32 -3.22
CA LYS A 77 -24.91 17.89 -3.56
C LYS A 77 -23.90 17.75 -2.42
N THR A 78 -24.30 18.13 -1.20
CA THR A 78 -23.41 18.05 -0.04
C THR A 78 -22.98 16.61 0.23
N ALA A 79 -23.88 15.64 0.08
CA ALA A 79 -23.55 14.23 0.24
C ALA A 79 -22.54 13.72 -0.80
N VAL A 80 -22.70 14.11 -2.08
CA VAL A 80 -21.70 13.77 -3.11
C VAL A 80 -20.34 14.37 -2.79
N VAL A 81 -20.29 15.62 -2.31
CA VAL A 81 -19.03 16.26 -1.88
C VAL A 81 -18.38 15.48 -0.74
N HIS A 82 -19.16 14.98 0.23
CA HIS A 82 -18.60 14.16 1.32
C HIS A 82 -17.97 12.86 0.81
N VAL A 83 -18.58 12.20 -0.17
CA VAL A 83 -17.98 10.98 -0.78
C VAL A 83 -16.69 11.32 -1.52
N LEU A 84 -16.66 12.43 -2.26
CA LEU A 84 -15.46 12.88 -2.95
C LEU A 84 -14.32 13.21 -1.97
N VAL A 85 -14.63 13.88 -0.86
CA VAL A 85 -13.65 14.15 0.20
C VAL A 85 -13.12 12.85 0.80
N GLY A 86 -13.98 11.87 1.06
CA GLY A 86 -13.56 10.53 1.51
C GLY A 86 -12.60 9.85 0.53
N LEU A 87 -12.91 9.92 -0.77
CA LEU A 87 -12.05 9.34 -1.81
C LEU A 87 -10.67 10.02 -1.87
N ILE A 88 -10.63 11.35 -1.73
CA ILE A 88 -9.39 12.13 -1.68
C ILE A 88 -8.55 11.74 -0.45
N ILE A 89 -9.18 11.55 0.71
CA ILE A 89 -8.47 11.13 1.94
C ILE A 89 -7.80 9.76 1.75
N ILE A 90 -8.48 8.81 1.10
CA ILE A 90 -7.92 7.50 0.79
C ILE A 90 -6.70 7.63 -0.13
N SER A 91 -6.77 8.50 -1.15
CA SER A 91 -5.63 8.79 -2.02
C SER A 91 -4.46 9.43 -1.28
N LEU A 92 -4.72 10.31 -0.30
CA LEU A 92 -3.68 10.92 0.52
C LEU A 92 -3.03 9.93 1.50
N ALA A 93 -3.80 8.95 2.00
CA ALA A 93 -3.26 7.92 2.88
C ALA A 93 -2.11 7.14 2.22
N LEU A 94 -2.19 6.88 0.91
CA LEU A 94 -1.09 6.26 0.14
C LEU A 94 0.21 7.04 0.23
N VAL A 95 0.12 8.35 0.04
CA VAL A 95 1.27 9.25 0.09
C VAL A 95 1.86 9.26 1.50
N LEU A 96 1.02 9.27 2.54
CA LEU A 96 1.48 9.25 3.92
C LEU A 96 2.14 7.93 4.29
N VAL A 97 1.59 6.79 3.88
CA VAL A 97 2.18 5.46 4.13
C VAL A 97 3.55 5.35 3.47
N ALA A 98 3.69 5.83 2.22
CA ALA A 98 4.95 5.86 1.51
C ALA A 98 6.03 6.74 2.17
N ILE A 99 5.63 7.78 2.89
CA ILE A 99 6.56 8.65 3.64
C ILE A 99 6.98 8.02 4.97
N VAL A 100 6.08 7.24 5.61
CA VAL A 100 6.33 6.62 6.93
C VAL A 100 7.15 5.33 6.81
N LEU A 101 7.01 4.57 5.72
CA LEU A 101 7.79 3.36 5.48
C LEU A 101 9.12 3.73 4.79
N PRO A 102 10.29 3.50 5.42
CA PRO A 102 11.57 3.72 4.77
C PRO A 102 11.81 2.71 3.63
N GLU A 103 12.59 3.15 2.63
CA GLU A 103 12.88 2.53 1.31
C GLU A 103 13.51 1.12 1.35
N GLY A 104 13.59 0.47 2.51
CA GLY A 104 14.11 -0.89 2.67
C GLY A 104 13.03 -1.98 2.68
N SER A 105 11.73 -1.62 2.65
CA SER A 105 10.63 -2.59 2.66
C SER A 105 9.97 -2.67 1.29
N ASP A 106 10.38 -3.65 0.48
CA ASP A 106 9.90 -3.89 -0.90
C ASP A 106 8.39 -4.23 -1.03
N CYS A 107 7.61 -4.15 0.07
CA CYS A 107 6.17 -4.39 0.08
C CYS A 107 5.39 -3.49 -0.90
N VAL A 108 5.87 -2.26 -1.03
CA VAL A 108 5.11 -1.16 -1.64
C VAL A 108 5.47 -1.05 -3.12
N THR A 109 6.73 -1.25 -3.48
CA THR A 109 7.26 -1.16 -4.85
C THR A 109 6.93 -2.37 -5.73
N THR A 110 6.68 -3.54 -5.12
CA THR A 110 6.32 -4.78 -5.83
C THR A 110 4.81 -4.93 -6.08
N TRP A 111 3.97 -3.99 -5.62
CA TRP A 111 2.53 -4.02 -5.86
C TRP A 111 2.21 -3.77 -7.35
N PRO A 112 1.37 -4.61 -8.00
CA PRO A 112 0.98 -4.41 -9.39
C PRO A 112 0.09 -3.17 -9.53
N GLY A 113 0.72 -2.00 -9.69
CA GLY A 113 0.01 -0.73 -9.75
C GLY A 113 0.87 0.54 -9.71
N TRP A 114 2.15 0.46 -9.35
CA TRP A 114 3.08 1.60 -9.38
C TRP A 114 4.13 1.48 -10.50
N PRO A 115 4.62 2.61 -11.05
CA PRO A 115 5.78 2.60 -11.93
C PRO A 115 7.02 2.24 -11.12
N THR A 116 7.59 1.07 -11.38
CA THR A 116 8.91 0.67 -10.89
C THR A 116 9.96 1.46 -11.67
N THR A 117 10.58 2.44 -11.04
CA THR A 117 11.85 3.01 -11.53
C THR A 117 13.00 2.09 -11.21
#